data_AF-A0A1V5QF55-F1
#
_entry.id   AF-A0A1V5QF55-F1
#
_cell.length_a   1.000
_cell.length_b   1.000
_cell.length_c   1.000
_cell.angle_alpha   90.00
_cell.angle_beta   90.00
_cell.angle_gamma   90.00
#
_symmetry.space_group_name_H-M   'P 1'
#
loop_
_entity.id
_entity.type
_entity.pdbx_description
1 polymer ?
#
loop_
_entity_poly.entity_id
_entity_poly.type
_entity_poly.pdbx_seq_one_letter_code
_entity_poly.pdbx_strand_id
1 'polypeptide(L)'
;MSLLGLEAIGGIVKTVGDIAGDLVTTDKERMSAELESYKAESDRMAGQIEINKIEAASSSLFVAGGRPAVMWICALALSYAALIEPVARFVAKVCFAYAGDFPVIDTDITLQVLLGLLGLGTLRTAEKFKGVAR
;
A
#
# COMPACT_ATOMS: atom_id res chain seq x y z
N MET A 1 38.31 -59.58 -28.17
CA MET A 1 38.15 -58.16 -28.57
C MET A 1 36.66 -57.80 -28.44
N SER A 2 36.30 -56.75 -27.69
CA SER A 2 35.05 -55.97 -27.86
C SER A 2 33.69 -56.43 -27.27
N LEU A 3 33.61 -56.97 -26.03
CA LEU A 3 32.32 -57.07 -25.30
C LEU A 3 32.28 -56.23 -24.00
N LEU A 4 33.40 -56.09 -23.29
CA LEU A 4 33.51 -55.31 -22.05
C LEU A 4 33.37 -53.77 -22.23
N GLY A 5 33.68 -53.25 -23.42
CA GLY A 5 33.61 -51.80 -23.69
C GLY A 5 32.18 -51.29 -23.92
N LEU A 6 31.27 -52.15 -24.41
CA LEU A 6 29.92 -51.73 -24.78
C LEU A 6 29.00 -51.58 -23.55
N GLU A 7 29.16 -52.44 -22.54
CA GLU A 7 28.42 -52.32 -21.27
C GLU A 7 28.91 -51.15 -20.41
N ALA A 8 30.22 -50.88 -20.42
CA ALA A 8 30.79 -49.73 -19.72
C ALA A 8 30.32 -48.39 -20.31
N ILE A 9 30.24 -48.30 -21.65
CA ILE A 9 29.72 -47.12 -22.34
C ILE A 9 28.21 -46.99 -22.14
N GLY A 10 27.46 -48.10 -22.20
CA GLY A 10 26.01 -48.12 -21.93
C GLY A 10 25.66 -47.67 -20.51
N GLY A 11 26.47 -48.06 -19.51
CA GLY A 11 26.34 -47.61 -18.13
C GLY A 11 26.56 -46.10 -17.99
N ILE A 12 27.61 -45.56 -18.60
CA ILE A 12 27.92 -44.11 -18.53
C ILE A 12 26.83 -43.27 -19.22
N VAL A 13 26.35 -43.70 -20.39
CA VAL A 13 25.27 -42.99 -21.11
C VAL A 13 23.97 -42.98 -20.31
N LYS A 14 23.65 -44.07 -19.62
CA LYS A 14 22.46 -44.16 -18.77
C LYS A 14 22.57 -43.26 -17.55
N THR A 15 23.69 -43.26 -16.85
CA THR A 15 23.90 -42.37 -15.69
C THR A 15 23.87 -40.89 -16.07
N VAL A 16 24.41 -40.53 -17.24
CA VAL A 16 24.33 -39.16 -17.77
C VAL A 16 22.89 -38.80 -18.17
N GLY A 17 22.14 -39.75 -18.76
CA GLY A 17 20.72 -39.57 -19.07
C GLY A 17 19.86 -39.38 -17.82
N ASP A 18 20.13 -40.14 -16.76
CA ASP A 18 19.43 -40.04 -15.48
C ASP A 18 19.76 -38.71 -14.77
N ILE A 19 21.02 -38.27 -14.76
CA ILE A 19 21.43 -36.97 -14.18
C ILE A 19 20.87 -35.78 -14.98
N ALA A 20 20.86 -35.86 -16.31
CA ALA A 20 20.26 -34.83 -17.16
C ALA A 20 18.73 -34.76 -16.97
N GLY A 21 18.08 -35.92 -16.80
CA GLY A 21 16.67 -36.02 -16.45
C GLY A 21 16.36 -35.39 -15.09
N ASP A 22 17.17 -35.69 -14.07
CA ASP A 22 17.01 -35.16 -12.71
C ASP A 22 17.24 -33.65 -12.65
N LEU A 23 18.27 -33.12 -13.34
CA LEU A 23 18.54 -31.68 -13.38
C LEU A 23 17.44 -30.90 -14.09
N VAL A 24 16.98 -31.37 -15.26
CA VAL A 24 15.88 -30.72 -16.00
C VAL A 24 14.56 -30.81 -15.22
N THR A 25 14.32 -31.92 -14.52
CA THR A 25 13.12 -32.08 -13.68
C THR A 25 13.19 -31.19 -12.44
N THR A 26 14.33 -31.12 -11.76
CA THR A 26 14.56 -30.25 -10.59
C THR A 26 14.46 -28.76 -10.94
N ASP A 27 14.99 -28.33 -12.08
CA ASP A 27 14.89 -26.94 -12.54
C ASP A 27 13.44 -26.58 -12.90
N LYS A 28 12.70 -27.49 -13.55
CA LYS A 28 11.30 -27.29 -13.89
C LYS A 28 10.40 -27.23 -12.65
N GLU A 29 10.67 -28.07 -11.66
CA GLU A 29 9.99 -28.04 -10.36
C GLU A 29 10.28 -26.75 -9.59
N ARG A 30 11.54 -26.30 -9.52
CA ARG A 30 11.90 -25.01 -8.92
C ARG A 30 11.22 -23.83 -9.60
N MET A 31 11.24 -23.80 -10.93
CA MET A 31 10.58 -22.75 -11.70
C MET A 31 9.07 -22.76 -11.49
N SER A 32 8.46 -23.95 -11.34
CA SER A 32 7.03 -24.09 -11.05
C SER A 32 6.68 -23.62 -9.63
N ALA A 33 7.51 -23.93 -8.64
CA ALA A 33 7.34 -23.48 -7.26
C ALA A 33 7.52 -21.96 -7.12
N GLU A 34 8.44 -21.37 -7.89
CA GLU A 34 8.63 -19.91 -7.95
C GLU A 34 7.47 -19.21 -8.67
N LEU A 35 6.91 -19.84 -9.71
CA LEU A 35 5.68 -19.36 -10.37
C LEU A 35 4.46 -19.45 -9.45
N GLU A 36 4.37 -20.51 -8.66
CA GLU A 36 3.29 -20.72 -7.71
C GLU A 36 3.39 -19.76 -6.52
N SER A 37 4.59 -19.51 -6.01
CA SER A 37 4.82 -18.50 -4.97
C SER A 37 4.50 -17.09 -5.48
N TYR A 38 4.92 -16.75 -6.70
CA TYR A 38 4.62 -15.47 -7.33
C TYR A 38 3.11 -15.29 -7.56
N LYS A 39 2.41 -16.33 -8.02
CA LYS A 39 0.95 -16.32 -8.15
C LYS A 39 0.25 -16.16 -6.80
N ALA A 40 0.69 -16.88 -5.77
CA ALA A 40 0.13 -16.76 -4.43
C ALA A 40 0.31 -15.35 -3.86
N GLU A 41 1.46 -14.71 -4.10
CA GLU A 41 1.70 -13.33 -3.70
C GLU A 41 0.85 -12.34 -4.50
N SER A 42 0.73 -12.57 -5.81
CA SER A 42 -0.14 -11.78 -6.70
C SER A 42 -1.61 -11.86 -6.28
N ASP A 43 -2.12 -13.05 -5.96
CA ASP A 43 -3.49 -13.26 -5.49
C ASP A 43 -3.74 -12.61 -4.12
N ARG A 44 -2.77 -12.65 -3.22
CA ARG A 44 -2.85 -11.94 -1.93
C ARG A 44 -2.93 -10.43 -2.12
N MET A 45 -2.13 -9.87 -3.02
CA MET A 45 -2.18 -8.45 -3.36
C MET A 45 -3.50 -8.09 -4.05
N ALA A 46 -3.98 -8.94 -4.96
CA ALA A 46 -5.27 -8.74 -5.64
C ALA A 46 -6.43 -8.74 -4.64
N GLY A 47 -6.45 -9.66 -3.68
CA GLY A 47 -7.45 -9.70 -2.61
C GLY A 47 -7.42 -8.43 -1.73
N GLN A 48 -6.23 -7.93 -1.38
CA GLN A 48 -6.11 -6.65 -0.67
C GLN A 48 -6.61 -5.46 -1.50
N ILE A 49 -6.34 -5.44 -2.81
CA ILE A 49 -6.83 -4.39 -3.71
C ILE A 49 -8.36 -4.42 -3.77
N GLU A 50 -8.96 -5.61 -3.82
CA GLU A 50 -10.40 -5.78 -3.88
C GLU A 50 -11.09 -5.34 -2.58
N ILE A 51 -10.55 -5.73 -1.42
CA ILE A 51 -11.02 -5.25 -0.11
C ILE A 51 -10.91 -3.72 -0.04
N ASN A 52 -9.74 -3.15 -0.37
CA ASN A 52 -9.55 -1.69 -0.38
C ASN A 52 -10.51 -0.98 -1.34
N LYS A 53 -10.84 -1.60 -2.48
CA LYS A 53 -11.78 -1.05 -3.47
C LYS A 53 -13.22 -1.08 -2.94
N ILE A 54 -13.62 -2.16 -2.27
CA ILE A 54 -14.94 -2.29 -1.64
C ILE A 54 -15.06 -1.32 -0.46
N GLU A 55 -14.02 -1.21 0.36
CA GLU A 55 -13.95 -0.24 1.46
C GLU A 55 -14.03 1.19 0.92
N ALA A 56 -13.24 1.53 -0.09
CA ALA A 56 -13.29 2.84 -0.75
C ALA A 56 -14.63 3.12 -1.46
N ALA A 57 -15.34 2.09 -1.91
CA ALA A 57 -16.68 2.21 -2.48
C ALA A 57 -17.78 2.33 -1.41
N SER A 58 -17.47 2.06 -0.14
CA SER A 58 -18.42 2.25 0.94
C SER A 58 -18.76 3.74 1.09
N SER A 59 -20.04 4.05 1.24
CA SER A 59 -20.54 5.43 1.33
C SER A 59 -20.21 6.13 2.65
N SER A 60 -19.55 5.45 3.59
CA SER A 60 -19.23 5.99 4.90
C SER A 60 -17.81 6.55 4.90
N LEU A 61 -17.68 7.87 5.12
CA LEU A 61 -16.40 8.60 5.20
C LEU A 61 -15.46 8.06 6.30
N PHE A 62 -15.99 7.29 7.25
CA PHE A 62 -15.23 6.63 8.32
C PHE A 62 -14.92 5.15 8.02
N VAL A 63 -15.61 4.52 7.06
CA VAL A 63 -15.39 3.12 6.65
C VAL A 63 -14.53 3.03 5.38
N ALA A 64 -14.49 4.08 4.55
CA ALA A 64 -13.66 4.17 3.34
C ALA A 64 -12.14 4.28 3.58
N GLY A 65 -11.67 3.98 4.79
CA GLY A 65 -10.27 3.94 5.18
C GLY A 65 -9.89 5.04 6.18
N GLY A 66 -8.97 4.72 7.09
CA GLY A 66 -8.47 5.69 8.08
C GLY A 66 -7.77 6.91 7.46
N ARG A 67 -7.29 6.82 6.21
CA ARG A 67 -6.64 7.92 5.49
C ARG A 67 -7.61 9.10 5.24
N PRO A 68 -8.78 8.90 4.62
CA PRO A 68 -9.84 9.92 4.57
C PRO A 68 -10.22 10.48 5.95
N ALA A 69 -10.39 9.62 6.96
CA ALA A 69 -10.83 10.06 8.29
C ALA A 69 -9.87 11.08 8.92
N VAL A 70 -8.56 10.85 8.83
CA VAL A 70 -7.55 11.80 9.32
C VAL A 70 -7.61 13.13 8.56
N MET A 71 -7.80 13.09 7.24
CA MET A 71 -7.99 14.31 6.44
C MET A 71 -9.22 15.11 6.85
N TRP A 72 -10.35 14.43 7.15
CA TRP A 72 -11.56 15.09 7.62
C TRP A 72 -11.38 15.73 9.00
N ILE A 73 -10.67 15.07 9.91
CA ILE A 73 -10.35 15.64 11.23
C ILE A 73 -9.50 16.90 11.06
N CYS A 74 -8.44 16.86 10.24
CA CYS A 74 -7.63 18.05 9.95
C CYS A 74 -8.46 19.16 9.28
N ALA A 75 -9.35 18.82 8.35
CA ALA A 75 -10.22 19.80 7.69
C ALA A 75 -11.20 20.46 8.67
N LEU A 76 -11.81 19.68 9.56
CA LEU A 76 -12.71 20.19 10.61
C LEU A 76 -11.97 21.07 11.63
N ALA A 77 -10.77 20.65 12.05
CA ALA A 77 -9.94 21.42 12.97
C ALA A 77 -9.54 22.79 12.38
N LEU A 78 -9.05 22.81 11.14
CA LEU A 78 -8.66 24.04 10.46
C LEU A 78 -9.86 24.93 10.11
N SER A 79 -11.00 24.36 9.73
CA SER A 79 -12.22 25.15 9.49
C SER A 79 -12.77 25.77 10.76
N TYR A 80 -12.68 25.08 11.90
CA TYR A 80 -12.98 25.70 13.18
C TYR A 80 -12.04 26.89 13.46
N ALA A 81 -10.72 26.66 13.42
CA ALA A 81 -9.73 27.69 13.78
C ALA A 81 -9.77 28.91 12.83
N ALA A 82 -9.95 28.69 11.53
CA ALA A 82 -9.87 29.75 10.53
C ALA A 82 -11.19 30.49 10.28
N LEU A 83 -12.34 29.83 10.48
CA LEU A 83 -13.64 30.39 10.12
C LEU A 83 -14.61 30.44 11.29
N ILE A 84 -14.84 29.31 11.97
CA ILE A 84 -15.88 29.22 13.00
C ILE A 84 -15.50 30.06 14.22
N GLU A 85 -14.27 29.93 14.72
CA GLU A 85 -13.79 30.66 15.90
C GLU A 85 -13.86 32.18 15.71
N PRO A 86 -13.31 32.81 14.65
CA PRO A 86 -13.38 34.27 14.51
C PRO A 86 -14.81 34.78 14.34
N VAL A 87 -15.67 34.06 13.60
CA VAL A 87 -17.08 34.43 13.43
C VAL A 87 -17.85 34.30 14.75
N ALA A 88 -17.69 33.17 15.46
CA ALA A 88 -18.32 32.95 16.75
C ALA A 88 -17.85 33.98 17.80
N ARG A 89 -16.56 34.29 17.81
CA ARG A 89 -15.97 35.30 18.69
C ARG A 89 -16.52 36.70 18.40
N PHE A 90 -16.66 37.06 17.12
CA PHE A 90 -17.28 38.32 16.72
C PHE A 90 -18.72 38.41 17.23
N VAL A 91 -19.55 37.41 16.97
CA VAL A 91 -20.95 37.37 17.41
C VAL A 91 -21.05 37.41 18.94
N ALA A 92 -20.25 36.63 19.65
CA ALA A 92 -20.30 36.57 21.12
C ALA A 92 -19.90 37.90 21.77
N LYS A 93 -18.85 38.56 21.25
CA LYS A 93 -18.39 39.85 21.80
C LYS A 93 -19.37 40.99 21.46
N VAL A 94 -19.88 41.04 20.23
CA VAL A 94 -20.73 42.14 19.76
C VAL A 94 -22.17 42.01 20.25
N CYS A 95 -22.76 40.81 20.17
CA CYS A 95 -24.18 40.62 20.50
C CYS A 95 -24.41 40.30 21.97
N PHE A 96 -23.45 39.66 22.65
CA PHE A 96 -23.64 39.12 24.00
C PHE A 96 -22.66 39.67 25.04
N ALA A 97 -21.77 40.60 24.65
CA ALA A 97 -20.72 41.15 25.50
C ALA A 97 -19.89 40.06 26.24
N TYR A 98 -19.73 38.91 25.60
CA TYR A 98 -19.06 37.76 26.19
C TYR A 98 -17.55 38.00 26.25
N ALA A 99 -16.99 37.87 27.46
CA ALA A 99 -15.56 38.09 27.73
C ALA A 99 -14.80 36.79 28.04
N GLY A 100 -15.47 35.64 28.01
CA GLY A 100 -14.82 34.37 28.28
C GLY A 100 -13.93 33.89 27.14
N ASP A 101 -13.13 32.87 27.43
CA ASP A 101 -12.21 32.28 26.47
C ASP A 101 -12.94 31.35 25.49
N PHE A 102 -12.36 31.25 24.30
CA PHE A 102 -12.80 30.34 23.26
C PHE A 102 -11.87 29.13 23.23
N PRO A 103 -12.38 27.93 22.91
CA PRO A 103 -11.54 26.77 22.69
C PRO A 103 -10.51 27.06 21.60
N VAL A 104 -9.22 26.87 21.91
CA VAL A 104 -8.12 27.05 20.95
C VAL A 104 -7.68 25.67 20.48
N ILE A 105 -7.63 25.49 19.16
CA ILE A 105 -7.06 24.29 18.55
C ILE A 105 -5.57 24.52 18.30
N ASP A 106 -4.75 23.54 18.66
CA ASP A 106 -3.33 23.53 18.32
C ASP A 106 -3.16 23.30 16.81
N THR A 107 -2.98 24.40 16.09
CA THR A 107 -2.76 24.38 14.65
C THR A 107 -1.37 23.88 14.27
N ASP A 108 -0.38 23.88 15.17
CA ASP A 108 0.97 23.42 14.86
C ASP A 108 0.97 21.91 14.65
N ILE A 109 0.43 21.17 15.63
CA ILE A 109 0.25 19.71 15.52
C ILE A 109 -0.69 19.37 14.34
N THR A 110 -1.77 20.13 14.17
CA THR A 110 -2.73 19.89 13.09
C THR A 110 -2.10 20.02 11.71
N LEU A 111 -1.30 21.08 11.49
CA LEU A 111 -0.58 21.29 10.23
C LEU A 111 0.55 20.29 10.04
N GLN A 112 1.26 19.90 11.10
CA GLN A 112 2.29 18.87 11.04
C GLN A 112 1.72 17.53 10.54
N VAL A 113 0.58 17.11 11.10
CA VAL A 113 -0.11 15.89 10.68
C VAL A 113 -0.64 16.01 9.24
N LEU A 114 -1.28 17.14 8.90
CA LEU A 114 -1.82 17.38 7.57
C LEU A 114 -0.73 17.38 6.50
N LEU A 115 0.37 18.10 6.72
CA LEU A 115 1.49 18.20 5.79
C LEU A 115 2.26 16.88 5.68
N GLY A 116 2.41 16.14 6.78
CA GLY A 116 2.99 14.79 6.75
C GLY A 116 2.16 13.83 5.89
N LEU A 117 0.83 13.87 6.02
CA LEU A 117 -0.06 13.02 5.24
C LEU A 117 -0.12 13.44 3.76
N LEU A 118 -0.19 14.76 3.49
CA LEU A 118 -0.23 15.30 2.13
C LEU A 118 1.11 15.09 1.41
N GLY A 119 2.24 15.32 2.09
CA GLY A 119 3.58 15.18 1.55
C GLY A 119 3.90 13.76 1.09
N LEU A 120 3.47 12.74 1.83
CA LEU A 120 3.61 11.34 1.38
C LEU A 120 2.65 11.00 0.23
N GLY A 121 1.47 11.62 0.19
CA GLY A 121 0.52 11.48 -0.93
C GLY A 121 0.97 12.15 -2.23
N THR A 122 1.64 13.31 -2.14
CA THR A 122 2.16 14.01 -3.31
C THR A 122 3.34 13.27 -3.95
N LEU A 123 4.19 12.60 -3.18
CA LEU A 123 5.32 11.82 -3.73
C LEU A 123 4.85 10.71 -4.67
N ARG A 124 3.85 9.92 -4.25
CA ARG A 124 3.25 8.88 -5.11
C ARG A 124 2.55 9.46 -6.34
N THR A 125 1.96 10.65 -6.20
CA THR A 125 1.31 11.35 -7.32
C THR A 125 2.36 11.86 -8.32
N ALA A 126 3.49 12.38 -7.83
CA ALA A 126 4.61 12.82 -8.64
C ALA A 126 5.27 11.66 -9.40
N GLU A 127 5.39 10.48 -8.78
CA GLU A 127 5.89 9.27 -9.44
C GLU A 127 5.01 8.81 -10.61
N LYS A 128 3.68 8.95 -10.46
CA LYS A 128 2.72 8.69 -11.55
C LYS A 128 2.85 9.68 -12.70
N PHE A 129 3.00 10.98 -12.40
CA PHE A 129 3.24 12.00 -13.43
C PHE A 129 4.57 11.79 -14.17
N LYS A 130 5.59 11.26 -13.51
CA LYS A 130 6.88 10.92 -14.11
C LYS A 130 6.87 9.57 -14.86
N GLY A 131 5.75 8.84 -14.85
CA GLY A 131 5.62 7.54 -15.50
C GLY A 131 6.42 6.41 -14.86
N VAL A 132 6.93 6.61 -13.63
CA VAL A 132 7.76 5.63 -12.90
C VAL A 132 6.88 4.67 -12.10
N ALA A 133 5.76 5.17 -11.56
CA ALA A 133 4.73 4.35 -10.93
C ALA A 133 3.53 4.20 -11.88
N ARG A 134 3.17 2.97 -12.25
CA ARG A 134 1.89 2.66 -12.91
C ARG A 134 0.76 2.56 -11.88
#